data_AF-A0A9E5B2J4-F1
#
_entry.id   AF-A0A9E5B2J4-F1
#
_cell.length_a   1.000
_cell.length_b   1.000
_cell.length_c   1.000
_cell.angle_alpha   90.00
_cell.angle_beta   90.00
_cell.angle_gamma   90.00
#
_symmetry.space_group_name_H-M   'P 1'
#
loop_
_entity.id
_entity.type
_entity.pdbx_description
1 polymer ?
#
loop_
_entity_poly.entity_id
_entity_poly.type
_entity_poly.pdbx_seq_one_letter_code
_entity_poly.pdbx_strand_id
1 'polypeptide(L)'
;MPSVIQYLPLQLTLHTGFDSWAQVLTDWRVSRAFDASPFPRCFNAEPELAAPFVAAISRAINDRQLRHSSPELLLLRQRVVEPTYDRAGGPAYIALRDSMEAAQAGYFSQHYNRATSLPVALPAEVHDLQTAFFATRQRHAAEVECVERAAARAYWTAHPRHGIADDFFDDAADDSIPARMARVEAAWWWRSFFTRLQSKSKRHHAADGRLLDALPSLRAQAKKTTLAAQIARWSETAASDWGWHGGTHYRRLADYADRKARSTVAWFEQRAPGYLGTPTIRRALDTRLHLLLAELDPHARLLAAERDSLSEHWRN
;
A
#
# COMPACT_ATOMS: atom_id res chain seq x y z
N MET A 1 -40.73 -11.22 22.99
CA MET A 1 -39.48 -11.95 22.67
C MET A 1 -38.81 -11.20 21.53
N PRO A 2 -37.63 -10.58 21.74
CA PRO A 2 -36.93 -9.92 20.63
C PRO A 2 -36.51 -10.99 19.62
N SER A 3 -36.86 -10.79 18.36
CA SER A 3 -36.49 -11.70 17.26
C SER A 3 -34.96 -11.74 17.15
N VAL A 4 -34.37 -12.91 17.39
CA VAL A 4 -32.97 -13.15 17.07
C VAL A 4 -32.89 -13.15 15.55
N ILE A 5 -32.49 -12.02 14.96
CA ILE A 5 -32.24 -11.93 13.53
C ILE A 5 -31.03 -12.83 13.23
N GLN A 6 -31.30 -14.04 12.76
CA GLN A 6 -30.28 -14.91 12.18
C GLN A 6 -29.92 -14.36 10.81
N TYR A 7 -28.80 -13.64 10.75
CA TYR A 7 -28.27 -13.15 9.49
C TYR A 7 -27.60 -14.30 8.73
N LEU A 8 -27.96 -14.49 7.47
CA LEU A 8 -27.31 -15.46 6.60
C LEU A 8 -25.78 -15.26 6.58
N PRO A 9 -24.99 -16.34 6.46
CA PRO A 9 -23.55 -16.23 6.32
C PRO A 9 -23.22 -15.46 5.02
N LEU A 10 -22.57 -14.31 5.19
CA LEU A 10 -22.04 -13.48 4.10
C LEU A 10 -20.87 -14.20 3.41
N GLN A 11 -21.13 -15.12 2.50
CA GLN A 11 -20.09 -15.77 1.70
C GLN A 11 -19.70 -14.85 0.54
N LEU A 12 -18.76 -13.94 0.79
CA LEU A 12 -18.12 -13.18 -0.28
C LEU A 12 -17.22 -14.12 -1.07
N THR A 13 -17.61 -14.41 -2.30
CA THR A 13 -16.76 -15.09 -3.27
C THR A 13 -16.18 -14.06 -4.21
N LEU A 14 -14.85 -14.03 -4.29
CA LEU A 14 -14.16 -13.15 -5.22
C LEU A 14 -14.40 -13.67 -6.64
N HIS A 15 -14.81 -12.78 -7.55
CA HIS A 15 -15.01 -13.16 -8.95
C HIS A 15 -13.68 -13.53 -9.60
N THR A 16 -13.72 -14.50 -10.52
CA THR A 16 -12.56 -14.97 -11.28
C THR A 16 -11.85 -13.80 -11.97
N GLY A 17 -10.53 -13.72 -11.79
CA GLY A 17 -9.70 -12.69 -12.43
C GLY A 17 -9.35 -11.48 -11.57
N PHE A 18 -9.95 -11.34 -10.39
CA PHE A 18 -9.49 -10.41 -9.36
C PHE A 18 -8.62 -11.13 -8.32
N ASP A 19 -7.62 -10.42 -7.81
CA ASP A 19 -6.72 -10.92 -6.76
C ASP A 19 -7.17 -10.48 -5.35
N SER A 20 -8.02 -9.44 -5.26
CA SER A 20 -8.56 -8.95 -3.99
C SER A 20 -9.84 -8.11 -4.13
N TRP A 21 -10.60 -7.97 -3.05
CA TRP A 21 -11.70 -7.00 -2.97
C TRP A 21 -11.22 -5.55 -3.02
N ALA A 22 -9.98 -5.27 -2.59
CA ALA A 22 -9.36 -3.96 -2.76
C ALA A 22 -9.23 -3.59 -4.23
N GLN A 23 -8.79 -4.55 -5.07
CA GLN A 23 -8.78 -4.39 -6.52
C GLN A 23 -10.18 -4.12 -7.07
N VAL A 24 -11.16 -4.97 -6.77
CA VAL A 24 -12.54 -4.83 -7.27
C VAL A 24 -13.12 -3.44 -6.98
N LEU A 25 -13.00 -2.98 -5.73
CA LEU A 25 -13.58 -1.72 -5.30
C LEU A 25 -12.89 -0.51 -5.94
N THR A 26 -11.58 -0.60 -6.18
CA THR A 26 -10.82 0.47 -6.84
C THR A 26 -11.07 0.47 -8.35
N ASP A 27 -11.04 -0.70 -9.02
CA ASP A 27 -11.38 -0.87 -10.44
C ASP A 27 -12.79 -0.37 -10.76
N TRP A 28 -13.75 -0.60 -9.87
CA TRP A 28 -15.09 -0.04 -10.02
C TRP A 28 -15.07 1.49 -10.07
N ARG A 29 -14.29 2.15 -9.20
CA ARG A 29 -14.23 3.63 -9.14
C ARG A 29 -13.53 4.20 -10.35
N VAL A 30 -12.39 3.60 -10.72
CA VAL A 30 -11.59 4.02 -11.84
C VAL A 30 -12.36 3.83 -13.15
N SER A 31 -13.03 2.69 -13.35
CA SER A 31 -13.88 2.48 -14.55
C SER A 31 -15.04 3.46 -14.62
N ARG A 32 -15.72 3.76 -13.50
CA ARG A 32 -16.78 4.79 -13.47
C ARG A 32 -16.27 6.20 -13.71
N ALA A 33 -15.04 6.51 -13.29
CA ALA A 33 -14.41 7.79 -13.59
C ALA A 33 -14.05 7.88 -15.08
N PHE A 34 -13.50 6.79 -15.63
CA PHE A 34 -13.17 6.66 -17.05
C PHE A 34 -14.40 6.84 -17.95
N ASP A 35 -15.48 6.08 -17.70
CA ASP A 35 -16.72 6.17 -18.50
C ASP A 35 -17.39 7.54 -18.41
N ALA A 36 -17.16 8.26 -17.32
CA ALA A 36 -17.70 9.59 -17.16
C ALA A 36 -16.88 10.63 -17.96
N SER A 37 -15.61 10.37 -18.22
CA SER A 37 -14.74 11.24 -19.03
C SER A 37 -14.98 11.07 -20.54
N PRO A 38 -14.62 12.07 -21.35
CA PRO A 38 -14.47 11.87 -22.79
C PRO A 38 -13.51 10.70 -23.07
N PHE A 39 -13.74 9.95 -24.14
CA PHE A 39 -12.85 8.85 -24.49
C PHE A 39 -11.47 9.39 -24.92
N PRO A 40 -10.35 8.89 -24.36
CA PRO A 40 -9.02 9.37 -24.71
C PRO A 40 -8.69 9.03 -26.17
N ARG A 41 -8.10 9.99 -26.88
CA ARG A 41 -7.79 9.87 -28.31
C ARG A 41 -6.74 8.81 -28.58
N CYS A 42 -5.79 8.62 -27.67
CA CYS A 42 -4.73 7.62 -27.79
C CYS A 42 -5.28 6.18 -27.85
N PHE A 43 -6.49 5.93 -27.35
CA PHE A 43 -7.12 4.60 -27.41
C PHE A 43 -8.11 4.45 -28.58
N ASN A 44 -8.25 5.44 -29.48
CA ASN A 44 -9.20 5.34 -30.59
C ASN A 44 -8.95 4.13 -31.50
N ALA A 45 -7.68 3.79 -31.74
CA ALA A 45 -7.30 2.65 -32.58
C ALA A 45 -7.39 1.30 -31.84
N GLU A 46 -7.23 1.32 -30.51
CA GLU A 46 -7.17 0.13 -29.65
C GLU A 46 -8.01 0.38 -28.37
N PRO A 47 -9.34 0.42 -28.49
CA PRO A 47 -10.24 0.78 -27.38
C PRO A 47 -10.19 -0.22 -26.21
N GLU A 48 -9.77 -1.46 -26.46
CA GLU A 48 -9.55 -2.50 -25.47
C GLU A 48 -8.46 -2.12 -24.44
N LEU A 49 -7.55 -1.19 -24.77
CA LEU A 49 -6.50 -0.72 -23.86
C LEU A 49 -7.04 0.14 -22.71
N ALA A 50 -8.32 0.53 -22.75
CA ALA A 50 -9.00 1.10 -21.58
C ALA A 50 -8.99 0.14 -20.38
N ALA A 51 -9.07 -1.18 -20.60
CA ALA A 51 -9.05 -2.18 -19.53
C ALA A 51 -7.71 -2.22 -18.76
N PRO A 52 -6.55 -2.44 -19.40
CA PRO A 52 -5.26 -2.36 -18.72
C PRO A 52 -4.97 -0.97 -18.15
N PHE A 53 -5.48 0.11 -18.75
CA PHE A 53 -5.36 1.45 -18.19
C PHE A 53 -6.07 1.56 -16.83
N VAL A 54 -7.35 1.17 -16.78
CA VAL A 54 -8.13 1.16 -15.52
C VAL A 54 -7.44 0.30 -14.47
N ALA A 55 -7.00 -0.90 -14.84
CA ALA A 55 -6.30 -1.79 -13.91
C ALA A 55 -4.97 -1.18 -13.41
N ALA A 56 -4.20 -0.50 -14.27
CA ALA A 56 -2.95 0.15 -13.90
C ALA A 56 -3.15 1.33 -12.95
N ILE A 57 -4.14 2.20 -13.21
CA ILE A 57 -4.49 3.29 -12.29
C ILE A 57 -4.96 2.73 -10.94
N SER A 58 -5.77 1.67 -10.94
CA SER A 58 -6.20 1.03 -9.70
C SER A 58 -5.06 0.39 -8.91
N ARG A 59 -4.13 -0.29 -9.58
CA ARG A 59 -2.90 -0.82 -8.96
C ARG A 59 -2.13 0.31 -8.29
N ALA A 60 -1.88 1.42 -8.99
CA ALA A 60 -1.17 2.57 -8.44
C ALA A 60 -1.89 3.17 -7.20
N ILE A 61 -3.23 3.29 -7.22
CA ILE A 61 -4.00 3.75 -6.07
C ILE A 61 -3.88 2.79 -4.89
N ASN A 62 -4.08 1.50 -5.13
CA ASN A 62 -4.00 0.47 -4.09
C ASN A 62 -2.60 0.43 -3.49
N ASP A 63 -1.56 0.46 -4.32
CA ASP A 63 -0.17 0.45 -3.88
C ASP A 63 0.16 1.68 -3.03
N ARG A 64 -0.28 2.89 -3.43
CA ARG A 64 -0.02 4.12 -2.64
C ARG A 64 -0.80 4.12 -1.33
N GLN A 65 -2.07 3.71 -1.32
CA GLN A 65 -2.90 3.70 -0.11
C GLN A 65 -2.51 2.58 0.88
N LEU A 66 -2.11 1.41 0.38
CA LEU A 66 -1.76 0.24 1.19
C LEU A 66 -0.25 0.09 1.44
N ARG A 67 0.57 1.07 1.04
CA ARG A 67 2.01 1.07 1.32
C ARG A 67 2.24 1.19 2.83
N HIS A 68 2.60 0.09 3.48
CA HIS A 68 2.96 0.04 4.91
C HIS A 68 4.20 0.88 5.25
N SER A 69 5.04 1.14 4.25
CA SER A 69 6.37 1.72 4.37
C SER A 69 6.41 3.13 3.79
N SER A 70 5.67 4.08 4.38
CA SER A 70 6.10 5.48 4.26
C SER A 70 7.42 5.63 5.02
N PRO A 71 8.55 5.96 4.37
CA PRO A 71 9.83 6.11 5.06
C PRO A 71 9.73 7.11 6.22
N GLU A 72 8.93 8.16 6.05
CA GLU A 72 8.66 9.16 7.08
C GLU A 72 7.97 8.56 8.31
N LEU A 73 6.96 7.71 8.12
CA LEU A 73 6.28 7.04 9.22
C LEU A 73 7.22 6.06 9.94
N LEU A 74 8.05 5.33 9.20
CA LEU A 74 9.02 4.39 9.78
C LEU A 74 10.05 5.15 10.64
N LEU A 75 10.58 6.28 10.12
CA LEU A 75 11.48 7.14 10.87
C LEU A 75 10.80 7.75 12.10
N LEU A 76 9.55 8.19 11.97
CA LEU A 76 8.77 8.75 13.07
C LEU A 76 8.54 7.71 14.18
N ARG A 77 8.18 6.47 13.84
CA ARG A 77 8.04 5.38 14.80
C ARG A 77 9.38 5.07 15.48
N GLN A 78 10.47 4.93 14.72
CA GLN A 78 11.80 4.69 15.29
C GLN A 78 12.26 5.80 16.26
N ARG A 79 11.97 7.07 15.93
CA ARG A 79 12.35 8.23 16.77
C ARG A 79 11.73 8.22 18.16
N VAL A 80 10.59 7.54 18.36
CA VAL A 80 9.93 7.50 19.67
C VAL A 80 10.31 6.28 20.50
N VAL A 81 10.99 5.27 19.93
CA VAL A 81 11.30 4.00 20.60
C VAL A 81 12.26 4.21 21.77
N GLU A 82 13.51 4.64 21.50
CA GLU A 82 14.52 4.79 22.56
C GLU A 82 14.13 5.82 23.63
N PRO A 83 13.62 7.02 23.29
CA PRO A 83 13.19 7.96 24.32
C PRO A 83 12.05 7.44 25.22
N THR A 84 11.21 6.53 24.71
CA THR A 84 10.16 5.92 25.51
C THR A 84 10.73 4.88 26.46
N TYR A 85 11.70 4.07 26.03
CA TYR A 85 12.41 3.17 26.93
C TYR A 85 13.22 3.92 28.00
N ASP A 86 13.89 5.01 27.64
CA ASP A 86 14.62 5.86 28.58
C ASP A 86 13.69 6.42 29.66
N ARG A 87 12.49 6.86 29.29
CA ARG A 87 11.49 7.36 30.23
C ARG A 87 10.91 6.26 31.11
N ALA A 88 10.54 5.13 30.53
CA ALA A 88 9.84 4.04 31.22
C ALA A 88 10.77 3.23 32.13
N GLY A 89 12.00 2.98 31.68
CA GLY A 89 13.03 2.24 32.41
C GLY A 89 13.91 3.12 33.29
N GLY A 90 13.90 4.45 33.08
CA GLY A 90 14.63 5.43 33.89
C GLY A 90 16.15 5.27 33.85
N PRO A 91 16.87 5.82 34.85
CA PRO A 91 18.33 5.79 34.89
C PRO A 91 18.94 4.39 34.84
N ALA A 92 18.26 3.38 35.39
CA ALA A 92 18.73 2.00 35.38
C ALA A 92 18.74 1.40 33.96
N TYR A 93 17.75 1.74 33.14
CA TYR A 93 17.73 1.32 31.73
C TYR A 93 18.84 2.01 30.93
N ILE A 94 19.01 3.32 31.12
CA ILE A 94 20.07 4.10 30.46
C ILE A 94 21.45 3.52 30.78
N ALA A 95 21.74 3.29 32.07
CA ALA A 95 23.00 2.69 32.49
C ALA A 95 23.23 1.29 31.90
N LEU A 96 22.17 0.47 31.80
CA LEU A 96 22.22 -0.85 31.18
C LEU A 96 22.50 -0.77 29.67
N ARG A 97 21.85 0.17 28.97
CA ARG A 97 22.10 0.43 27.54
C ARG A 97 23.54 0.86 27.33
N ASP A 98 24.01 1.86 28.07
CA ASP A 98 25.37 2.39 27.94
C ASP A 98 26.43 1.32 28.24
N SER A 99 26.19 0.46 29.24
CA SER A 99 27.06 -0.68 29.56
C SER A 99 27.07 -1.73 28.44
N MET A 100 25.91 -2.04 27.87
CA MET A 100 25.79 -2.94 26.73
C MET A 100 26.52 -2.39 25.50
N GLU A 101 26.32 -1.10 25.17
CA GLU A 101 26.99 -0.44 24.04
C GLU A 101 28.50 -0.39 24.23
N ALA A 102 28.99 -0.09 25.44
CA ALA A 102 30.41 -0.11 25.76
C ALA A 102 31.02 -1.50 25.63
N ALA A 103 30.33 -2.54 26.14
CA ALA A 103 30.79 -3.93 26.02
C ALA A 103 30.81 -4.41 24.56
N GLN A 104 29.81 -4.03 23.75
CA GLN A 104 29.79 -4.30 22.31
C GLN A 104 30.91 -3.57 21.57
N ALA A 105 31.11 -2.28 21.83
CA ALA A 105 32.19 -1.50 21.23
C ALA A 105 33.57 -2.07 21.58
N GLY A 106 33.77 -2.50 22.83
CA GLY A 106 34.97 -3.20 23.29
C GLY A 106 35.19 -4.52 22.55
N TYR A 107 34.14 -5.35 22.44
CA TYR A 107 34.18 -6.60 21.68
C TYR A 107 34.56 -6.37 20.22
N PHE A 108 33.89 -5.45 19.52
CA PHE A 108 34.18 -5.15 18.11
C PHE A 108 35.59 -4.60 17.91
N SER A 109 36.05 -3.71 18.80
CA SER A 109 37.40 -3.15 18.73
C SER A 109 38.49 -4.21 18.92
N GLN A 110 38.26 -5.19 19.80
CA GLN A 110 39.20 -6.29 20.02
C GLN A 110 39.18 -7.31 18.86
N HIS A 111 38.01 -7.52 18.24
CA HIS A 111 37.84 -8.48 17.15
C HIS A 111 38.28 -7.96 15.77
N TYR A 112 37.98 -6.71 15.41
CA TYR A 112 38.41 -6.14 14.13
C TYR A 112 39.93 -5.94 14.05
N ASN A 113 40.61 -5.74 15.20
CA ASN A 113 42.06 -5.65 15.25
C ASN A 113 42.78 -7.01 15.19
N ARG A 114 42.05 -8.13 15.28
CA ARG A 114 42.59 -9.48 15.09
C ARG A 114 42.00 -10.10 13.82
N ALA A 115 42.64 -9.84 12.69
CA ALA A 115 42.37 -10.53 11.43
C ALA A 115 42.81 -12.01 11.50
N THR A 116 42.18 -12.85 12.33
CA THR A 116 42.25 -14.32 12.17
C THR A 116 41.14 -15.06 12.93
N SER A 117 40.42 -15.88 12.15
CA SER A 117 39.63 -17.08 12.49
C SER A 117 38.32 -17.00 13.31
N LEU A 118 37.22 -17.33 12.60
CA LEU A 118 35.98 -18.04 13.00
C LEU A 118 35.11 -17.41 14.12
N PRO A 119 33.77 -17.69 14.14
CA PRO A 119 32.85 -16.97 15.02
C PRO A 119 33.08 -17.40 16.46
N VAL A 120 33.80 -16.58 17.21
CA VAL A 120 33.95 -16.71 18.65
C VAL A 120 32.59 -16.39 19.28
N ALA A 121 32.13 -17.25 20.19
CA ALA A 121 30.92 -16.97 20.96
C ALA A 121 31.03 -15.61 21.64
N LEU A 122 29.93 -14.85 21.69
CA LEU A 122 29.88 -13.58 22.42
C LEU A 122 30.46 -13.78 23.83
N PRO A 123 31.37 -12.91 24.31
CA PRO A 123 31.82 -12.96 25.69
C PRO A 123 30.61 -12.98 26.62
N ALA A 124 30.69 -13.77 27.69
CA ALA A 124 29.58 -13.96 28.64
C ALA A 124 29.00 -12.62 29.12
N GLU A 125 29.87 -11.64 29.37
CA GLU A 125 29.50 -10.27 29.72
C GLU A 125 28.59 -9.59 28.67
N VAL A 126 28.94 -9.66 27.38
CA VAL A 126 28.12 -9.07 26.31
C VAL A 126 26.79 -9.81 26.19
N HIS A 127 26.81 -11.14 26.32
CA HIS A 127 25.60 -11.97 26.29
C HIS A 127 24.65 -11.67 27.45
N ASP A 128 25.18 -11.55 28.66
CA ASP A 128 24.41 -11.24 29.87
C ASP A 128 23.80 -9.83 29.79
N LEU A 129 24.59 -8.85 29.34
CA LEU A 129 24.11 -7.47 29.12
C LEU A 129 23.03 -7.39 28.04
N GLN A 130 23.20 -8.08 26.91
CA GLN A 130 22.16 -8.15 25.87
C GLN A 130 20.89 -8.82 26.40
N THR A 131 21.03 -9.92 27.13
CA THR A 131 19.89 -10.65 27.72
C THR A 131 19.14 -9.76 28.69
N ALA A 132 19.84 -9.07 29.60
CA ALA A 132 19.24 -8.12 30.54
C ALA A 132 18.59 -6.93 29.82
N PHE A 133 19.22 -6.41 28.76
CA PHE A 133 18.70 -5.31 27.95
C PHE A 133 17.39 -5.68 27.28
N PHE A 134 17.34 -6.82 26.57
CA PHE A 134 16.11 -7.30 25.94
C PHE A 134 15.03 -7.68 26.96
N ALA A 135 15.39 -8.28 28.10
CA ALA A 135 14.45 -8.55 29.17
C ALA A 135 13.83 -7.27 29.75
N THR A 136 14.61 -6.19 29.83
CA THR A 136 14.11 -4.87 30.27
C THR A 136 13.21 -4.24 29.21
N ARG A 137 13.60 -4.28 27.93
CA ARG A 137 12.74 -3.82 26.83
C ARG A 137 11.42 -4.58 26.75
N GLN A 138 11.44 -5.89 27.02
CA GLN A 138 10.23 -6.70 27.02
C GLN A 138 9.23 -6.25 28.09
N ARG A 139 9.70 -5.80 29.26
CA ARG A 139 8.85 -5.25 30.33
C ARG A 139 8.11 -3.98 29.93
N HIS A 140 8.73 -3.15 29.08
CA HIS A 140 8.16 -1.88 28.63
C HIS A 140 7.63 -1.91 27.18
N ALA A 141 7.59 -3.09 26.54
CA ALA A 141 7.22 -3.22 25.13
C ALA A 141 5.81 -2.69 24.83
N ALA A 142 4.85 -2.94 25.73
CA ALA A 142 3.47 -2.46 25.56
C ALA A 142 3.36 -0.93 25.60
N GLU A 143 4.19 -0.26 26.40
CA GLU A 143 4.23 1.21 26.48
C GLU A 143 4.83 1.80 25.20
N VAL A 144 5.93 1.24 24.73
CA VAL A 144 6.56 1.65 23.45
C VAL A 144 5.60 1.45 22.29
N GLU A 145 4.95 0.30 22.20
CA GLU A 145 3.96 0.02 21.16
C GLU A 145 2.78 1.01 21.19
N CYS A 146 2.36 1.44 22.39
CA CYS A 146 1.33 2.48 22.55
C CYS A 146 1.80 3.84 21.99
N VAL A 147 3.02 4.26 22.31
CA VAL A 147 3.58 5.53 21.82
C VAL A 147 3.83 5.49 20.31
N GLU A 148 4.32 4.39 19.77
CA GLU A 148 4.49 4.20 18.31
C GLU A 148 3.14 4.29 17.58
N ARG A 149 2.08 3.66 18.12
CA ARG A 149 0.72 3.76 17.56
C ARG A 149 0.20 5.19 17.64
N ALA A 150 0.44 5.90 18.74
CA ALA A 150 0.02 7.30 18.89
C ALA A 150 0.73 8.20 17.87
N ALA A 151 2.03 8.00 17.66
CA ALA A 151 2.82 8.71 16.66
C ALA A 151 2.30 8.42 15.25
N ALA A 152 2.04 7.15 14.92
CA ALA A 152 1.44 6.77 13.64
C ALA A 152 0.07 7.41 13.42
N ARG A 153 -0.78 7.44 14.45
CA ARG A 153 -2.09 8.08 14.38
C ARG A 153 -1.98 9.58 14.13
N ALA A 154 -1.05 10.27 14.79
CA ALA A 154 -0.80 11.69 14.55
C ALA A 154 -0.32 11.94 13.11
N TYR A 155 0.60 11.12 12.59
CA TYR A 155 1.06 11.18 11.21
C TYR A 155 -0.09 11.03 10.20
N TRP A 156 -0.92 10.01 10.35
CA TRP A 156 -2.06 9.78 9.45
C TRP A 156 -3.18 10.82 9.59
N THR A 157 -3.28 11.48 10.74
CA THR A 157 -4.19 12.63 10.90
C THR A 157 -3.72 13.82 10.06
N ALA A 158 -2.40 14.05 10.00
CA ALA A 158 -1.80 15.10 9.17
C ALA A 158 -1.71 14.72 7.68
N HIS A 159 -1.65 13.42 7.36
CA HIS A 159 -1.53 12.90 5.99
C HIS A 159 -2.66 11.91 5.68
N PRO A 160 -3.92 12.38 5.53
CA PRO A 160 -5.04 11.47 5.34
C PRO A 160 -4.91 10.70 4.03
N ARG A 161 -4.97 9.36 4.10
CA ARG A 161 -4.92 8.48 2.90
C ARG A 161 -6.26 8.15 2.28
N HIS A 162 -7.35 8.74 2.78
CA HIS A 162 -8.66 8.56 2.17
C HIS A 162 -8.82 9.46 0.94
N GLY A 163 -9.39 8.91 -0.12
CA GLY A 163 -9.52 9.60 -1.39
C GLY A 163 -8.21 9.78 -2.14
N ILE A 164 -8.23 10.74 -3.06
CA ILE A 164 -7.16 11.02 -4.01
C ILE A 164 -6.97 12.54 -3.94
N ALA A 165 -5.81 12.97 -3.45
CA ALA A 165 -5.42 14.39 -3.38
C ALA A 165 -5.00 14.91 -4.76
N ASP A 166 -4.74 16.21 -4.90
CA ASP A 166 -4.39 16.81 -6.20
C ASP A 166 -3.04 16.30 -6.74
N ASP A 167 -2.10 16.03 -5.84
CA ASP A 167 -0.72 15.59 -6.05
C ASP A 167 -0.55 14.06 -6.01
N PHE A 168 -1.65 13.30 -6.04
CA PHE A 168 -1.62 11.87 -5.71
C PHE A 168 -0.73 11.03 -6.65
N PHE A 169 -0.49 11.48 -7.89
CA PHE A 169 0.38 10.79 -8.85
C PHE A 169 1.70 11.52 -9.12
N ASP A 170 2.03 12.58 -8.38
CA ASP A 170 3.20 13.41 -8.67
C ASP A 170 4.52 12.65 -8.44
N ASP A 171 4.54 11.75 -7.45
CA ASP A 171 5.70 10.88 -7.16
C ASP A 171 5.68 9.56 -7.96
N ALA A 172 4.78 9.41 -8.92
CA ALA A 172 4.75 8.21 -9.74
C ALA A 172 6.04 8.13 -10.58
N ALA A 173 6.59 6.91 -10.75
CA ALA A 173 7.76 6.72 -11.60
C ALA A 173 7.49 7.28 -13.00
N ASP A 174 8.50 7.88 -13.62
CA ASP A 174 8.34 8.61 -14.88
C ASP A 174 7.84 7.70 -16.03
N ASP A 175 8.17 6.42 -15.97
CA ASP A 175 7.75 5.39 -16.92
C ASP A 175 6.40 4.73 -16.60
N SER A 176 5.75 5.14 -15.50
CA SER A 176 4.47 4.61 -15.07
C SER A 176 3.31 5.02 -15.98
N ILE A 177 2.25 4.20 -16.01
CA ILE A 177 1.04 4.49 -16.78
C ILE A 177 0.40 5.85 -16.42
N PRO A 178 0.22 6.23 -15.13
CA PRO A 178 -0.27 7.56 -14.79
C PRO A 178 0.59 8.69 -15.37
N ALA A 179 1.92 8.60 -15.21
CA ALA A 179 2.86 9.64 -15.65
C ALA A 179 2.84 9.77 -17.19
N ARG A 180 2.94 8.65 -17.92
CA ARG A 180 2.87 8.65 -19.39
C ARG A 180 1.52 9.14 -19.90
N MET A 181 0.41 8.70 -19.30
CA MET A 181 -0.92 9.13 -19.72
C MET A 181 -1.11 10.65 -19.56
N ALA A 182 -0.59 11.23 -18.48
CA ALA A 182 -0.65 12.67 -18.24
C ALA A 182 0.13 13.49 -19.29
N ARG A 183 1.13 12.89 -19.95
CA ARG A 183 1.92 13.52 -21.03
C ARG A 183 1.38 13.24 -22.43
N VAL A 184 0.90 12.03 -22.68
CA VAL A 184 0.41 11.57 -23.99
C VAL A 184 -0.92 12.22 -24.34
N GLU A 185 -1.86 12.23 -23.39
CA GLU A 185 -3.15 12.87 -23.61
C GLU A 185 -3.11 14.37 -23.35
N ALA A 186 -4.10 15.07 -23.91
CA ALA A 186 -4.22 16.49 -23.65
C ALA A 186 -4.43 16.76 -22.16
N ALA A 187 -3.74 17.78 -21.61
CA ALA A 187 -3.77 18.10 -20.18
C ALA A 187 -5.20 18.31 -19.64
N TRP A 188 -6.13 18.82 -20.45
CA TRP A 188 -7.54 18.97 -20.07
C TRP A 188 -8.24 17.61 -19.84
N TRP A 189 -7.86 16.57 -20.58
CA TRP A 189 -8.42 15.23 -20.44
C TRP A 189 -7.99 14.62 -19.12
N TRP A 190 -6.69 14.65 -18.83
CA TRP A 190 -6.14 14.15 -17.56
C TRP A 190 -6.82 14.82 -16.37
N ARG A 191 -6.93 16.15 -16.40
CA ARG A 191 -7.67 16.93 -15.37
C ARG A 191 -9.11 16.47 -15.24
N SER A 192 -9.83 16.28 -16.35
CA SER A 192 -11.24 15.84 -16.32
C SER A 192 -11.40 14.45 -15.69
N PHE A 193 -10.58 13.49 -16.13
CA PHE A 193 -10.55 12.14 -15.57
C PHE A 193 -10.21 12.16 -14.08
N PHE A 194 -9.18 12.91 -13.71
CA PHE A 194 -8.69 12.98 -12.35
C PHE A 194 -9.73 13.61 -11.40
N THR A 195 -10.36 14.73 -11.78
CA THR A 195 -11.46 15.33 -10.98
C THR A 195 -12.63 14.37 -10.77
N ARG A 196 -13.01 13.59 -11.80
CA ARG A 196 -14.07 12.58 -11.68
C ARG A 196 -13.62 11.43 -10.77
N LEU A 197 -12.37 11.01 -10.88
CA LEU A 197 -11.78 9.97 -10.05
C LEU A 197 -11.72 10.38 -8.57
N GLN A 198 -11.32 11.62 -8.27
CA GLN A 198 -11.36 12.21 -6.94
C GLN A 198 -12.78 12.22 -6.38
N SER A 199 -13.76 12.67 -7.17
CA SER A 199 -15.18 12.69 -6.78
C SER A 199 -15.70 11.29 -6.43
N LYS A 200 -15.38 10.27 -7.24
CA LYS A 200 -15.75 8.86 -6.99
C LYS A 200 -15.00 8.24 -5.80
N SER A 201 -13.84 8.80 -5.45
CA SER A 201 -12.94 8.24 -4.44
C SER A 201 -12.93 9.00 -3.12
N LYS A 202 -13.63 10.13 -2.97
CA LYS A 202 -13.56 11.03 -1.79
C LYS A 202 -13.61 10.34 -0.41
N ARG A 203 -14.36 9.23 -0.26
CA ARG A 203 -14.46 8.46 0.99
C ARG A 203 -13.87 7.05 0.89
N HIS A 204 -13.22 6.75 -0.23
CA HIS A 204 -12.62 5.44 -0.49
C HIS A 204 -11.28 5.32 0.19
N HIS A 205 -11.05 4.14 0.74
CA HIS A 205 -9.72 3.70 1.11
C HIS A 205 -9.61 2.23 0.70
N ALA A 206 -8.52 1.82 0.06
CA ALA A 206 -8.31 0.45 -0.41
C ALA A 206 -8.41 -0.59 0.72
N ALA A 207 -8.14 -0.19 1.97
CA ALA A 207 -8.30 -1.03 3.15
C ALA A 207 -9.75 -1.49 3.40
N ASP A 208 -10.76 -0.80 2.88
CA ASP A 208 -12.14 -1.31 2.88
C ASP A 208 -12.21 -2.67 2.17
N GLY A 209 -11.51 -2.82 1.04
CA GLY A 209 -11.41 -4.09 0.34
C GLY A 209 -10.55 -5.11 1.10
N ARG A 210 -9.43 -4.67 1.71
CA ARG A 210 -8.61 -5.56 2.56
C ARG A 210 -9.37 -6.11 3.76
N LEU A 211 -10.30 -5.34 4.33
CA LEU A 211 -11.19 -5.85 5.36
C LEU A 211 -12.01 -7.03 4.80
N LEU A 212 -12.60 -6.87 3.61
CA LEU A 212 -13.38 -7.94 2.98
C LEU A 212 -12.55 -9.19 2.68
N ASP A 213 -11.29 -9.02 2.26
CA ASP A 213 -10.35 -10.12 2.08
C ASP A 213 -10.06 -10.85 3.41
N ALA A 214 -9.96 -10.11 4.52
CA ALA A 214 -9.66 -10.65 5.85
C ALA A 214 -10.88 -11.26 6.55
N LEU A 215 -12.11 -10.85 6.19
CA LEU A 215 -13.35 -11.27 6.87
C LEU A 215 -13.50 -12.79 7.05
N PRO A 216 -13.20 -13.66 6.06
CA PRO A 216 -13.27 -15.11 6.25
C PRO A 216 -12.39 -15.61 7.41
N SER A 217 -11.14 -15.14 7.46
CA SER A 217 -10.18 -15.49 8.51
C SER A 217 -10.60 -14.93 9.87
N LEU A 218 -11.06 -13.67 9.92
CA LEU A 218 -11.56 -13.05 11.15
C LEU A 218 -12.78 -13.79 11.73
N ARG A 219 -13.66 -14.31 10.86
CA ARG A 219 -14.78 -15.16 11.30
C ARG A 219 -14.33 -16.50 11.85
N ALA A 220 -13.35 -17.14 11.20
CA ALA A 220 -12.80 -18.40 11.69
C ALA A 220 -12.13 -18.25 13.07
N GLN A 221 -11.57 -17.06 13.35
CA GLN A 221 -10.94 -16.73 14.64
C GLN A 221 -11.94 -16.32 15.73
N ALA A 222 -13.16 -15.92 15.38
CA ALA A 222 -14.20 -15.47 16.31
C ALA A 222 -14.85 -16.61 17.14
N LYS A 223 -14.18 -17.75 17.34
CA LYS A 223 -14.73 -18.91 18.07
C LYS A 223 -14.92 -18.67 19.57
N LYS A 224 -14.11 -17.79 20.18
CA LYS A 224 -14.15 -17.45 21.62
C LYS A 224 -14.42 -15.96 21.90
N THR A 225 -14.39 -15.13 20.87
CA THR A 225 -14.54 -13.67 20.95
C THR A 225 -15.51 -13.23 19.86
N THR A 226 -16.22 -12.11 20.05
CA THR A 226 -17.15 -11.63 19.01
C THR A 226 -16.40 -11.26 17.72
N LEU A 227 -17.04 -11.45 16.57
CA LEU A 227 -16.49 -11.00 15.27
C LEU A 227 -16.18 -9.49 15.28
N ALA A 228 -16.99 -8.70 15.98
CA ALA A 228 -16.76 -7.27 16.15
C ALA A 228 -15.42 -6.98 16.86
N ALA A 229 -15.05 -7.76 17.88
CA ALA A 229 -13.77 -7.61 18.56
C ALA A 229 -12.58 -7.96 17.65
N GLN A 230 -12.71 -9.00 16.82
CA GLN A 230 -11.68 -9.36 15.85
C GLN A 230 -11.51 -8.29 14.76
N ILE A 231 -12.62 -7.73 14.27
CA ILE A 231 -12.61 -6.61 13.32
C ILE A 231 -11.99 -5.36 13.96
N ALA A 232 -12.31 -5.06 15.22
CA ALA A 232 -11.73 -3.91 15.93
C ALA A 232 -10.20 -4.04 16.03
N ARG A 233 -9.69 -5.20 16.46
CA ARG A 233 -8.25 -5.49 16.51
C ARG A 233 -7.58 -5.39 15.14
N TRP A 234 -8.23 -5.91 14.10
CA TRP A 234 -7.73 -5.77 12.73
C TRP A 234 -7.68 -4.30 12.29
N SER A 235 -8.72 -3.54 12.63
CA SER A 235 -8.84 -2.11 12.31
C SER A 235 -7.77 -1.27 13.02
N GLU A 236 -7.39 -1.61 14.24
CA GLU A 236 -6.29 -0.95 14.95
C GLU A 236 -4.95 -1.14 14.21
N THR A 237 -4.70 -2.35 13.70
CA THR A 237 -3.50 -2.63 12.91
C THR A 237 -3.54 -1.84 11.59
N ALA A 238 -4.67 -1.88 10.89
CA ALA A 238 -4.89 -1.13 9.65
C ALA A 238 -4.82 0.40 9.84
N ALA A 239 -5.25 0.92 10.98
CA ALA A 239 -5.13 2.33 11.33
C ALA A 239 -3.67 2.74 11.54
N SER A 240 -2.91 1.89 12.23
CA SER A 240 -1.48 2.09 12.42
C SER A 240 -0.74 2.08 11.08
N ASP A 241 -1.02 1.11 10.23
CA ASP A 241 -0.23 0.83 9.03
C ASP A 241 -0.63 1.66 7.81
N TRP A 242 -1.92 1.98 7.69
CA TRP A 242 -2.47 2.65 6.50
C TRP A 242 -3.27 3.92 6.82
N GLY A 243 -3.44 4.27 8.10
CA GLY A 243 -4.29 5.40 8.49
C GLY A 243 -5.80 5.13 8.34
N TRP A 244 -6.19 3.87 8.15
CA TRP A 244 -7.59 3.48 7.99
C TRP A 244 -8.25 3.17 9.33
N HIS A 245 -9.25 3.95 9.71
CA HIS A 245 -9.91 3.86 11.03
C HIS A 245 -11.27 3.14 10.98
N GLY A 246 -11.60 2.50 9.85
CA GLY A 246 -12.95 2.03 9.58
C GLY A 246 -13.90 3.15 9.19
N GLY A 247 -15.08 2.77 8.68
CA GLY A 247 -16.11 3.75 8.32
C GLY A 247 -17.45 3.13 7.93
N THR A 248 -17.43 2.02 7.20
CA THR A 248 -18.66 1.31 6.83
C THR A 248 -18.76 0.00 7.59
N HIS A 249 -19.95 -0.27 8.18
CA HIS A 249 -20.22 -1.57 8.79
C HIS A 249 -19.98 -2.70 7.77
N TYR A 250 -19.18 -3.70 8.14
CA TYR A 250 -18.65 -4.73 7.23
C TYR A 250 -19.73 -5.45 6.40
N ARG A 251 -20.94 -5.64 6.93
CA ARG A 251 -22.06 -6.22 6.16
C ARG A 251 -22.50 -5.34 5.00
N ARG A 252 -22.73 -4.05 5.29
CA ARG A 252 -23.13 -3.07 4.28
C ARG A 252 -22.03 -2.93 3.23
N LEU A 253 -20.77 -2.97 3.66
CA LEU A 253 -19.62 -2.95 2.76
C LEU A 253 -19.61 -4.16 1.81
N ALA A 254 -19.87 -5.36 2.34
CA ALA A 254 -19.94 -6.59 1.57
C ALA A 254 -21.07 -6.58 0.52
N ASP A 255 -22.29 -6.14 0.91
CA ASP A 255 -23.43 -6.04 0.00
C ASP A 255 -23.16 -5.04 -1.15
N TYR A 256 -22.46 -3.93 -0.86
CA TYR A 256 -22.03 -2.99 -1.90
C TYR A 256 -20.93 -3.57 -2.78
N ALA A 257 -19.98 -4.31 -2.21
CA ALA A 257 -18.85 -4.87 -2.93
C ALA A 257 -19.30 -5.91 -3.97
N ASP A 258 -20.22 -6.80 -3.60
CA ASP A 258 -20.79 -7.81 -4.50
C ASP A 258 -21.49 -7.17 -5.73
N ARG A 259 -22.33 -6.15 -5.50
CA ARG A 259 -22.96 -5.39 -6.60
C ARG A 259 -21.93 -4.71 -7.50
N LYS A 260 -20.90 -4.11 -6.90
CA LYS A 260 -19.82 -3.45 -7.64
C LYS A 260 -19.02 -4.46 -8.44
N ALA A 261 -18.74 -5.64 -7.89
CA ALA A 261 -18.00 -6.69 -8.58
C ALA A 261 -18.67 -7.10 -9.88
N ARG A 262 -19.98 -7.43 -9.84
CA ARG A 262 -20.75 -7.77 -11.04
C ARG A 262 -20.66 -6.69 -12.12
N SER A 263 -20.84 -5.42 -11.75
CA SER A 263 -20.75 -4.31 -12.70
C SER A 263 -19.32 -4.06 -13.23
N THR A 264 -18.30 -4.41 -12.44
CA THR A 264 -16.90 -4.26 -12.82
C THR A 264 -16.50 -5.37 -13.79
N VAL A 265 -16.88 -6.62 -13.50
CA VAL A 265 -16.71 -7.75 -14.43
C VAL A 265 -17.35 -7.43 -15.77
N ALA A 266 -18.62 -7.01 -15.78
CA ALA A 266 -19.33 -6.67 -17.01
C ALA A 266 -18.63 -5.56 -17.80
N TRP A 267 -18.06 -4.56 -17.12
CA TRP A 267 -17.33 -3.47 -17.78
C TRP A 267 -16.04 -3.97 -18.45
N PHE A 268 -15.26 -4.82 -17.78
CA PHE A 268 -14.05 -5.40 -18.36
C PHE A 268 -14.38 -6.32 -19.52
N GLU A 269 -15.35 -7.22 -19.37
CA GLU A 269 -15.75 -8.14 -20.45
C GLU A 269 -16.31 -7.40 -21.67
N GLN A 270 -16.98 -6.27 -21.48
CA GLN A 270 -17.46 -5.44 -22.59
C GLN A 270 -16.31 -4.78 -23.37
N ARG A 271 -15.23 -4.37 -22.69
CA ARG A 271 -14.12 -3.59 -23.30
C ARG A 271 -12.98 -4.45 -23.80
N ALA A 272 -12.64 -5.50 -23.05
CA ALA A 272 -11.55 -6.41 -23.35
C ALA A 272 -11.96 -7.83 -22.89
N PRO A 273 -12.74 -8.55 -23.71
CA PRO A 273 -13.20 -9.90 -23.38
C PRO A 273 -12.05 -10.81 -22.94
N GLY A 274 -12.23 -11.50 -21.81
CA GLY A 274 -11.21 -12.39 -21.27
C GLY A 274 -10.03 -11.72 -20.57
N TYR A 275 -9.96 -10.38 -20.46
CA TYR A 275 -8.89 -9.67 -19.75
C TYR A 275 -8.78 -10.10 -18.29
N LEU A 276 -9.91 -10.22 -17.59
CA LEU A 276 -9.94 -10.67 -16.19
C LEU A 276 -9.66 -12.18 -16.11
N GLY A 277 -10.35 -12.98 -16.93
CA GLY A 277 -10.31 -14.44 -16.84
C GLY A 277 -9.06 -15.13 -17.39
N THR A 278 -8.30 -14.47 -18.28
CA THR A 278 -7.23 -15.13 -19.05
C THR A 278 -5.88 -14.42 -18.87
N PRO A 279 -4.93 -15.00 -18.10
CA PRO A 279 -3.65 -14.36 -17.79
C PRO A 279 -2.81 -13.98 -19.02
N THR A 280 -2.87 -14.75 -20.10
CA THR A 280 -2.14 -14.47 -21.35
C THR A 280 -2.69 -13.23 -22.06
N ILE A 281 -4.02 -13.12 -22.18
CA ILE A 281 -4.70 -11.92 -22.72
C ILE A 281 -4.36 -10.69 -21.87
N ARG A 282 -4.45 -10.82 -20.54
CA ARG A 282 -4.12 -9.75 -19.60
C ARG A 282 -2.71 -9.22 -19.81
N ARG A 283 -1.71 -10.13 -19.84
CA ARG A 283 -0.30 -9.77 -20.04
C ARG A 283 -0.05 -9.13 -21.40
N ALA A 284 -0.69 -9.64 -22.46
CA ALA A 284 -0.56 -9.08 -23.80
C ALA A 284 -1.09 -7.64 -23.86
N LEU A 285 -2.28 -7.39 -23.29
CA LEU A 285 -2.88 -6.06 -23.25
C LEU A 285 -2.14 -5.09 -22.32
N ASP A 286 -1.69 -5.54 -21.13
CA ASP A 286 -0.84 -4.75 -20.24
C ASP A 286 0.47 -4.33 -20.98
N THR A 287 1.10 -5.27 -21.69
CA THR A 287 2.32 -4.99 -22.47
C THR A 287 2.03 -4.01 -23.62
N ARG A 288 0.94 -4.21 -24.35
CA ARG A 288 0.56 -3.36 -25.48
C ARG A 288 0.29 -1.93 -25.02
N LEU A 289 -0.40 -1.74 -23.89
CA LEU A 289 -0.61 -0.43 -23.30
C LEU A 289 0.72 0.28 -22.99
N HIS A 290 1.67 -0.43 -22.35
CA HIS A 290 2.98 0.14 -22.04
C HIS A 290 3.73 0.57 -23.31
N LEU A 291 3.72 -0.24 -24.36
CA LEU A 291 4.36 0.05 -25.64
C LEU A 291 3.70 1.26 -26.34
N LEU A 292 2.37 1.25 -26.47
CA LEU A 292 1.64 2.34 -27.10
C LEU A 292 1.92 3.68 -26.41
N LEU A 293 1.84 3.71 -25.07
CA LEU A 293 2.11 4.95 -24.34
C LEU A 293 3.57 5.39 -24.45
N ALA A 294 4.53 4.46 -24.52
CA ALA A 294 5.93 4.80 -24.76
C ALA A 294 6.16 5.38 -26.17
N GLU A 295 5.51 4.81 -27.19
CA GLU A 295 5.59 5.29 -28.59
C GLU A 295 5.03 6.72 -28.75
N LEU A 296 3.98 7.03 -27.99
CA LEU A 296 3.32 8.33 -28.02
C LEU A 296 3.94 9.37 -27.08
N ASP A 297 4.78 8.96 -26.12
CA ASP A 297 5.34 9.83 -25.10
C ASP A 297 6.32 10.86 -25.70
N PRO A 298 6.03 12.17 -25.60
CA PRO A 298 6.94 13.19 -26.11
C PRO A 298 8.29 13.20 -25.39
N HIS A 299 8.35 12.82 -24.11
CA HIS A 299 9.60 12.78 -23.35
C HIS A 299 10.56 11.70 -23.85
N ALA A 300 10.03 10.52 -24.23
CA ALA A 300 10.86 9.45 -24.78
C ALA A 300 11.54 9.86 -26.09
N ARG A 301 10.86 10.69 -26.90
CA ARG A 301 11.40 11.21 -28.17
C ARG A 301 12.50 12.25 -27.93
N LEU A 302 12.34 13.11 -26.93
CA LEU A 302 13.36 14.11 -26.55
C LEU A 302 14.63 13.43 -26.02
N LEU A 303 14.48 12.46 -25.11
CA LEU A 303 15.62 11.71 -24.56
C LEU A 303 16.35 10.89 -25.64
N ALA A 304 15.64 10.35 -26.62
CA ALA A 304 16.26 9.68 -27.77
C ALA A 304 17.06 10.66 -28.63
N ALA A 305 16.51 11.85 -28.92
CA ALA A 305 17.20 12.87 -29.70
C ALA A 305 18.44 13.45 -28.99
N GLU A 306 18.38 13.64 -27.66
CA GLU A 306 19.55 14.06 -26.87
C GLU A 306 20.62 12.96 -26.80
N ARG A 307 20.22 11.69 -26.70
CA ARG A 307 21.16 10.57 -26.73
C ARG A 307 21.84 10.42 -28.09
N ASP A 308 21.11 10.63 -29.18
CA ASP A 308 21.66 10.57 -30.53
C ASP A 308 22.62 11.75 -30.79
N SER A 309 22.28 12.96 -30.32
CA SER A 309 23.18 14.13 -30.42
C SER A 309 24.46 13.96 -29.58
N LEU A 310 24.35 13.37 -28.38
CA LEU A 310 25.51 13.01 -27.57
C LEU A 310 26.33 11.92 -28.25
N SER A 311 25.69 10.90 -28.84
CA SER A 311 26.41 9.85 -29.58
C SER A 311 27.10 10.38 -30.85
N GLU A 312 26.57 11.40 -31.51
CA GLU A 312 27.22 12.08 -32.62
C GLU A 312 28.38 12.96 -32.14
N HIS A 313 28.22 13.64 -31.00
CA HIS A 313 29.28 14.43 -30.38
C HIS A 313 30.51 13.58 -29.98
N TRP A 314 30.31 12.34 -29.56
CA TRP A 314 31.41 11.41 -29.25
C TRP A 314 31.96 10.65 -30.47
N ARG A 315 31.35 10.80 -31.66
CA ARG A 315 31.80 10.18 -32.92
C ARG A 315 32.57 11.15 -33.82
N ASN A 316 32.50 12.44 -33.55
CA ASN A 316 33.28 13.51 -34.21
C ASN A 316 34.44 13.97 -33.31
#